data_AF-A0A930ZCQ5-F1
#
_entry.id   AF-A0A930ZCQ5-F1
#
_cell.length_a   1.000
_cell.length_b   1.000
_cell.length_c   1.000
_cell.angle_alpha   90.00
_cell.angle_beta   90.00
_cell.angle_gamma   90.00
#
_symmetry.space_group_name_H-M   'P 1'
#
loop_
_entity.id
_entity.type
_entity.pdbx_description
1 polymer ?
#
loop_
_entity_poly.entity_id
_entity_poly.type
_entity_poly.pdbx_seq_one_letter_code
_entity_poly.pdbx_strand_id
1 'polypeptide(L)'
;MPSRRSTLPCPTDAQLLRTGAQRQGGTRGGESRNADHDAICERIRNSSFGFELYFIEKSVLEESPEERERVFNAMWGQGGFSFWRVNYQDRVFNQEAN
;
A
#
# COMPACT_ATOMS: atom_id res chain seq x y z
N MET A 1 -23.31 42.88 -26.46
CA MET A 1 -23.61 41.44 -26.46
C MET A 1 -22.36 40.68 -25.99
N PRO A 2 -22.18 40.36 -24.70
CA PRO A 2 -21.02 39.61 -24.25
C PRO A 2 -21.25 38.09 -24.39
N SER A 3 -20.26 37.43 -25.01
CA SER A 3 -20.18 36.00 -25.30
C SER A 3 -20.22 35.14 -24.02
N ARG A 4 -21.16 34.18 -23.96
CA ARG A 4 -21.26 33.19 -22.88
C ARG A 4 -20.10 32.18 -23.02
N ARG A 5 -19.09 32.32 -22.18
CA ARG A 5 -18.07 31.29 -21.98
C ARG A 5 -18.69 30.22 -21.06
N SER A 6 -18.98 29.04 -21.62
CA SER A 6 -19.50 27.88 -20.89
C SER A 6 -18.42 27.33 -19.95
N THR A 7 -18.56 27.57 -18.65
CA THR A 7 -17.81 26.85 -17.61
C THR A 7 -18.59 25.58 -17.28
N LEU A 8 -18.26 24.48 -17.95
CA LEU A 8 -18.66 23.16 -17.46
C LEU A 8 -17.82 22.85 -16.21
N PRO A 9 -18.43 22.45 -15.08
CA PRO A 9 -17.70 22.08 -13.89
C PRO A 9 -16.91 20.78 -14.10
N CYS A 10 -15.70 20.73 -13.54
CA CYS A 10 -14.83 19.55 -13.47
C CYS A 10 -15.57 18.37 -12.80
N PRO A 11 -15.48 17.13 -13.32
CA PRO A 11 -16.18 16.00 -12.75
C PRO A 11 -15.41 15.50 -11.52
N THR A 12 -15.60 16.15 -10.38
CA THR A 12 -15.09 15.63 -9.10
C THR A 12 -16.07 15.80 -7.93
N ASP A 13 -17.12 16.61 -8.06
CA ASP A 13 -17.90 17.03 -6.88
C ASP A 13 -19.33 16.45 -6.77
N ALA A 14 -19.72 15.50 -7.62
CA ALA A 14 -21.05 14.90 -7.52
C ALA A 14 -21.02 13.40 -7.78
N GLN A 15 -21.53 12.66 -6.78
CA GLN A 15 -21.81 11.21 -6.77
C GLN A 15 -20.67 10.32 -6.28
N LEU A 16 -20.52 10.18 -4.95
CA LEU A 16 -20.47 8.87 -4.29
C LEU A 16 -20.68 8.99 -2.77
N LEU A 17 -21.77 9.63 -2.37
CA LEU A 17 -22.38 9.46 -1.05
C LEU A 17 -23.54 8.48 -1.22
N ARG A 18 -23.30 7.18 -0.96
CA ARG A 18 -24.25 6.09 -0.64
C ARG A 18 -23.78 4.75 -1.22
N THR A 19 -22.85 4.12 -0.51
CA THR A 19 -22.77 2.65 -0.43
C THR A 19 -21.91 2.31 0.77
N GLY A 20 -22.55 1.81 1.83
CA GLY A 20 -21.90 1.35 3.05
C GLY A 20 -21.16 0.05 2.82
N ALA A 21 -20.03 0.11 2.11
CA ALA A 21 -19.03 -0.94 2.17
C ALA A 21 -18.18 -0.66 3.42
N GLN A 22 -18.27 -1.55 4.41
CA GLN A 22 -17.41 -1.59 5.58
C GLN A 22 -15.95 -1.40 5.15
N ARG A 23 -15.45 -0.18 5.35
CA ARG A 23 -14.01 0.03 5.53
C ARG A 23 -13.68 -0.79 6.76
N GLN A 24 -13.09 -1.97 6.58
CA GLN A 24 -12.23 -2.55 7.59
C GLN A 24 -11.02 -1.63 7.71
N GLY A 25 -11.25 -0.45 8.29
CA GLY A 25 -10.19 0.42 8.77
C GLY A 25 -9.51 -0.35 9.88
N GLY A 26 -8.22 -0.64 9.66
CA GLY A 26 -7.34 -1.17 10.68
C GLY A 26 -7.61 -0.43 11.99
N THR A 27 -7.92 -1.21 13.01
CA THR A 27 -8.20 -0.76 14.37
C THR A 27 -7.17 0.27 14.82
N ARG A 28 -7.66 1.32 15.49
CA ARG A 28 -6.90 2.34 16.23
C ARG A 28 -5.75 1.69 17.00
N GLY A 29 -4.52 1.77 16.48
CA GLY A 29 -3.32 1.10 17.01
C GLY A 29 -2.35 2.01 17.76
N GLY A 30 -2.80 3.18 18.22
CA GLY A 30 -1.94 4.14 18.92
C GLY A 30 -1.63 3.75 20.36
N GLU A 31 -2.61 3.23 21.10
CA GLU A 31 -2.46 2.90 22.52
C GLU A 31 -1.67 1.61 22.74
N SER A 32 -1.79 0.62 21.83
CA SER A 32 -1.04 -0.64 21.92
C SER A 32 0.43 -0.51 21.47
N ARG A 33 0.73 0.26 20.41
CA ARG A 33 2.13 0.45 19.97
C ARG A 33 2.99 1.17 21.01
N ASN A 34 2.40 2.05 21.83
CA ASN A 34 3.13 2.69 22.91
C ASN A 34 3.52 1.69 24.00
N ALA A 35 2.64 0.75 24.34
CA ALA A 35 2.94 -0.33 25.28
C ALA A 35 4.01 -1.29 24.75
N ASP A 36 3.99 -1.58 23.44
CA ASP A 36 4.94 -2.47 22.76
C ASP A 36 6.18 -1.75 22.19
N HIS A 37 6.42 -0.49 22.57
CA HIS A 37 7.40 0.38 21.95
C HIS A 37 8.81 -0.23 21.90
N ASP A 38 9.28 -0.79 23.02
CA ASP A 38 10.63 -1.34 23.11
C ASP A 38 10.82 -2.57 22.21
N ALA A 39 9.80 -3.43 22.14
CA ALA A 39 9.80 -4.60 21.26
C ALA A 39 9.75 -4.19 19.78
N ILE A 40 9.00 -3.14 19.44
CA ILE A 40 9.00 -2.53 18.10
C ILE A 40 10.40 -2.02 17.75
N CYS A 41 11.04 -1.28 18.65
CA CYS A 41 12.40 -0.80 18.45
C CYS A 41 13.41 -1.93 18.26
N GLU A 42 13.30 -3.02 19.02
CA GLU A 42 14.16 -4.19 18.86
C GLU A 42 13.97 -4.86 17.49
N ARG A 43 12.73 -5.12 17.06
CA ARG A 43 12.45 -5.69 15.74
C ARG A 43 12.96 -4.81 14.60
N ILE A 44 12.82 -3.49 14.73
CA ILE A 44 13.33 -2.53 13.75
C ILE A 44 14.86 -2.57 13.67
N ARG A 45 15.56 -2.59 14.82
CA ARG A 45 17.03 -2.68 14.86
C ARG A 45 17.56 -3.96 14.23
N ASN A 46 16.81 -5.06 14.37
CA ASN A 46 17.17 -6.36 13.81
C ASN A 46 16.65 -6.57 12.37
N SER A 47 15.92 -5.61 11.80
CA SER A 47 15.41 -5.68 10.43
C SER A 47 16.46 -5.18 9.43
N SER A 48 16.46 -5.75 8.22
CA SER A 48 17.44 -5.41 7.18
C SER A 48 17.35 -3.95 6.68
N PHE A 49 16.22 -3.28 6.87
CA PHE A 49 15.98 -1.94 6.34
C PHE A 49 15.43 -0.93 7.35
N GLY A 50 15.41 -1.27 8.64
CA GLY A 50 14.89 -0.36 9.67
C GLY A 50 13.36 -0.21 9.66
N PHE A 51 12.63 -1.20 9.17
CA PHE A 51 11.16 -1.24 9.17
C PHE A 51 10.67 -2.63 9.58
N GLU A 52 9.50 -2.70 10.22
CA GLU A 52 8.79 -3.96 10.51
C GLU A 52 8.10 -4.52 9.25
N LEU A 53 8.82 -4.54 8.14
CA LEU A 53 8.35 -5.00 6.84
C LEU A 53 9.34 -6.04 6.31
N TYR A 54 8.84 -7.22 5.92
CA TYR A 54 9.62 -8.39 5.52
C TYR A 54 9.25 -8.86 4.13
N PHE A 55 10.25 -9.22 3.31
CA PHE A 55 10.02 -9.67 1.94
C PHE A 55 9.13 -10.92 1.87
N ILE A 56 8.44 -11.04 0.74
CA ILE A 56 7.87 -12.31 0.32
C ILE A 56 9.04 -13.14 -0.23
N GLU A 57 9.35 -14.27 0.42
CA GLU A 57 10.38 -15.24 0.02
C GLU A 57 9.94 -16.05 -1.21
N LYS A 58 9.59 -15.36 -2.29
CA LYS A 58 9.18 -15.92 -3.58
C LYS A 58 9.77 -15.06 -4.70
N SER A 59 10.03 -15.68 -5.84
CA SER A 59 10.36 -14.94 -7.05
C SER A 59 9.09 -14.41 -7.72
N VAL A 60 9.14 -13.17 -8.23
CA VAL A 60 8.02 -12.61 -9.01
C VAL A 60 7.87 -13.27 -10.37
N LEU A 61 8.94 -13.89 -10.88
CA LEU A 61 8.97 -14.54 -12.20
C LEU A 61 8.33 -15.92 -12.18
N GLU A 62 8.27 -16.54 -10.99
CA GLU A 62 7.63 -17.84 -10.78
C GLU A 62 6.13 -17.72 -10.48
N GLU A 63 5.64 -16.51 -10.19
CA GLU A 63 4.22 -16.30 -9.91
C GLU A 63 3.39 -16.03 -11.17
N SER A 64 2.14 -16.52 -11.12
CA SER A 64 1.16 -16.23 -12.15
C SER A 64 0.85 -14.72 -12.25
N PRO A 65 0.49 -14.22 -13.44
CA PRO A 65 0.10 -12.82 -13.60
C PRO A 65 -1.02 -12.39 -12.65
N GLU A 66 -2.00 -13.25 -12.42
CA GLU A 66 -3.17 -12.99 -11.57
C GLU A 66 -2.77 -12.87 -10.10
N GLU A 67 -1.95 -13.79 -9.59
CA GLU A 67 -1.50 -13.75 -8.20
C GLU A 67 -0.56 -12.56 -7.95
N ARG A 68 0.30 -12.24 -8.92
CA ARG A 68 1.15 -11.04 -8.87
C ARG A 68 0.32 -9.75 -8.78
N GLU A 69 -0.72 -9.61 -9.59
CA GLU A 69 -1.62 -8.47 -9.54
C GLU A 69 -2.35 -8.39 -8.18
N ARG A 70 -2.75 -9.54 -7.64
CA ARG A 70 -3.40 -9.62 -6.33
C ARG A 70 -2.48 -9.13 -5.20
N VAL A 71 -1.22 -9.57 -5.21
CA VAL A 71 -0.19 -9.13 -4.25
C VAL A 71 0.06 -7.63 -4.39
N PHE A 72 0.20 -7.12 -5.61
CA PHE A 72 0.41 -5.69 -5.84
C PHE A 72 -0.75 -4.83 -5.37
N ASN A 73 -1.99 -5.24 -5.64
CA ASN A 73 -3.18 -4.54 -5.16
C ASN A 73 -3.28 -4.54 -3.63
N ALA A 74 -2.92 -5.66 -2.98
CA ALA A 74 -2.88 -5.73 -1.53
C ALA A 74 -1.84 -4.77 -0.92
N MET A 75 -0.62 -4.73 -1.48
CA MET A 75 0.44 -3.83 -1.03
C MET A 75 0.12 -2.36 -1.31
N TRP A 76 -0.53 -2.08 -2.44
CA TRP A 76 -1.04 -0.75 -2.76
C TRP A 76 -2.08 -0.27 -1.75
N GLY A 77 -2.99 -1.16 -1.34
CA GLY A 77 -4.01 -0.88 -0.33
C GLY A 77 -3.44 -0.63 1.07
N GLN A 78 -2.32 -1.27 1.43
CA GLN A 78 -1.60 -0.98 2.67
C GLN A 78 -0.88 0.38 2.64
N GLY A 79 -0.38 0.78 1.46
CA GLY A 79 0.36 2.02 1.27
C GLY A 79 1.77 1.99 1.91
N GLY A 80 2.42 3.15 1.94
CA GLY A 80 3.77 3.28 2.50
C GLY A 80 4.82 2.48 1.72
N PHE A 81 5.79 1.91 2.44
CA PHE A 81 6.90 1.17 1.84
C PHE A 81 6.57 -0.29 1.44
N SER A 82 5.38 -0.79 1.78
CA SER A 82 4.94 -2.15 1.44
C SER A 82 4.97 -2.41 -0.06
N PHE A 83 4.50 -1.45 -0.88
CA PHE A 83 4.53 -1.61 -2.34
C PHE A 83 5.93 -1.48 -2.94
N TRP A 84 6.69 -0.48 -2.50
CA TRP A 84 7.98 -0.15 -3.11
C TRP A 84 9.07 -1.15 -2.75
N ARG A 85 9.19 -1.50 -1.46
CA ARG A 85 10.39 -2.17 -0.96
C ARG A 85 10.13 -3.58 -0.48
N VAL A 86 8.89 -4.00 -0.25
CA VAL A 86 8.58 -5.22 0.51
C VAL A 86 7.54 -6.09 -0.19
N ASN A 87 7.80 -6.34 -1.48
CA ASN A 87 7.05 -7.29 -2.27
C ASN A 87 7.88 -8.57 -2.44
N TYR A 88 8.17 -8.98 -3.68
CA TYR A 88 9.02 -10.12 -3.97
C TYR A 88 10.49 -9.79 -3.74
N GLN A 89 11.23 -10.72 -3.15
CA GLN A 89 12.63 -10.52 -2.77
C GLN A 89 13.55 -10.16 -3.96
N ASP A 90 13.25 -10.67 -5.14
CA ASP A 90 14.06 -10.54 -6.35
C ASP A 90 13.83 -9.22 -7.09
N ARG A 91 12.74 -8.51 -6.80
CA ARG A 91 12.37 -7.26 -7.49
C ARG A 91 13.37 -6.12 -7.31
N VAL A 92 14.10 -6.13 -6.19
CA VAL A 92 15.11 -5.11 -5.88
C VAL A 92 16.46 -5.42 -6.57
N PHE A 93 16.70 -6.69 -6.91
CA PHE A 93 18.03 -7.16 -7.35
C PHE A 93 18.05 -7.68 -8.78
N ASN A 94 16.91 -8.04 -9.37
CA ASN A 94 16.79 -8.52 -10.74
C ASN A 94 16.02 -7.51 -11.59
N GLN A 95 16.65 -7.04 -12.68
CA GLN A 95 16.04 -6.10 -13.60
C GLN A 95 14.83 -6.67 -14.34
N GLU A 96 14.83 -7.98 -14.62
CA GLU A 96 13.70 -8.66 -15.27
C GLU A 96 12.46 -8.74 -14.37
N ALA A 97 12.67 -8.70 -13.05
CA ALA A 97 11.61 -8.74 -12.06
C ALA A 97 10.96 -7.37 -11.79
N ASN A 98 11.54 -6.25 -12.28
CA ASN A 98 11.15 -4.89 -11.87
C ASN A 98 10.03 -4.30 -12.72
#